data_AF-A0A6A5BUV6-F1
#
_entry.id   AF-A0A6A5BUV6-F1
#
_cell.length_a   1.000
_cell.length_b   1.000
_cell.length_c   1.000
_cell.angle_alpha   90.00
_cell.angle_beta   90.00
_cell.angle_gamma   90.00
#
_symmetry.space_group_name_H-M   'P 1'
#
loop_
_entity.id
_entity.type
_entity.pdbx_description
1 polymer ?
#
loop_
_entity_poly.entity_id
_entity_poly.type
_entity_poly.pdbx_seq_one_letter_code
_entity_poly.pdbx_strand_id
1 'polypeptide(L)'
;MFENRIGRWEEQSAQHPLIVFYRTEMDEITGIDLIGIDTDKLELNEELKYSLVCNGINLDAPRALSHERAQEIIRNVAGLGKEDRNEKVRNNYVLTVDNLSKVLVIYNKLKYSLPTILYGDNGVGKSELTKYLSSVLGIKLKRFVVNEGHSTSKNLKIVASCNPYRLRRYAGTDVEQPSSQKLDILKENLRNLQKTTGLDIQAFAQCLVYKVYPLPVSLLDSVFSFGSLKSDIEQLYIRAILLMEINQEDNTRSARFFDCFTELIFISQNFIRKVYMERSAVNLRDVKRCINLFKSFYQSLAKRNSLDSEFYLDESNFIIKNSILLALGSCYYYRLTARREDFVIEIEDYLLSSNKSSTYLSYQKAILSTHSMRNSVFIQCI
;
A
#
# COMPACT_ATOMS: atom_id res chain seq x y z
N MET A 1 -23.74 -2.08 11.29
CA MET A 1 -24.36 -3.30 10.73
C MET A 1 -23.65 -3.83 9.49
N PHE A 2 -23.38 -3.01 8.46
CA PHE A 2 -22.74 -3.46 7.21
C PHE A 2 -21.29 -3.93 7.37
N GLU A 3 -20.41 -3.16 8.04
CA GLU A 3 -19.01 -3.59 8.22
C GLU A 3 -18.87 -4.87 9.05
N ASN A 4 -19.77 -5.14 9.99
CA ASN A 4 -19.74 -6.36 10.82
C ASN A 4 -20.13 -7.61 10.02
N ARG A 5 -20.77 -7.46 8.86
CA ARG A 5 -21.10 -8.58 7.96
C ARG A 5 -19.99 -8.88 6.95
N ILE A 6 -19.06 -7.95 6.74
CA ILE A 6 -17.92 -8.13 5.85
C ILE A 6 -16.76 -8.65 6.71
N GLY A 7 -16.46 -9.95 6.60
CA GLY A 7 -15.28 -10.52 7.23
C GLY A 7 -14.03 -9.73 6.86
N ARG A 8 -13.30 -9.24 7.85
CA ARG A 8 -12.05 -8.49 7.65
C ARG A 8 -10.92 -9.50 7.52
N TRP A 9 -10.29 -9.52 6.34
CA TRP A 9 -9.15 -10.41 6.03
C TRP A 9 -8.02 -10.32 7.06
N GLU A 10 -7.79 -9.14 7.64
CA GLU A 10 -6.72 -8.92 8.63
C GLU A 10 -7.11 -9.19 10.09
N GLU A 11 -8.40 -9.16 10.43
CA GLU A 11 -8.87 -9.41 11.82
C GLU A 11 -9.17 -10.89 12.07
N GLN A 12 -9.12 -11.71 11.02
CA GLN A 12 -8.98 -13.14 11.20
C GLN A 12 -7.58 -13.36 11.75
N SER A 13 -7.48 -13.65 13.04
CA SER A 13 -6.27 -13.89 13.84
C SER A 13 -5.35 -15.01 13.31
N ALA A 14 -5.68 -15.57 12.15
CA ALA A 14 -4.99 -16.67 11.53
C ALA A 14 -4.17 -16.15 10.34
N GLN A 15 -2.98 -16.71 10.14
CA GLN A 15 -2.46 -16.87 8.79
C GLN A 15 -3.59 -17.46 7.93
N HIS A 16 -3.73 -17.08 6.66
CA HIS A 16 -4.73 -17.70 5.78
C HIS A 16 -4.10 -18.96 5.18
N PRO A 17 -4.22 -20.15 5.81
CA PRO A 17 -3.61 -21.35 5.28
C PRO A 17 -4.29 -21.69 3.96
N LEU A 18 -3.52 -21.69 2.88
CA LEU A 18 -4.01 -22.10 1.58
C LEU A 18 -3.26 -23.32 1.12
N ILE A 19 -4.03 -24.35 0.80
CA ILE A 19 -3.57 -25.50 0.04
C ILE A 19 -3.98 -25.25 -1.40
N VAL A 20 -3.01 -25.18 -2.31
CA VAL A 20 -3.27 -24.95 -3.72
C VAL A 20 -2.80 -26.13 -4.54
N PHE A 21 -3.58 -26.53 -5.53
CA PHE A 21 -3.25 -27.63 -6.43
C PHE A 21 -2.75 -27.10 -7.75
N TYR A 22 -1.64 -27.66 -8.23
CA TYR A 22 -1.13 -27.44 -9.57
C TYR A 22 -1.96 -28.23 -10.56
N ARG A 23 -2.12 -27.67 -11.76
CA ARG A 23 -3.01 -28.21 -12.77
C ARG A 23 -2.34 -28.24 -14.14
N THR A 24 -2.81 -29.11 -15.00
CA THR A 24 -2.55 -29.06 -16.45
C THR A 24 -3.55 -28.14 -17.15
N GLU A 25 -3.33 -27.88 -18.45
CA GLU A 25 -4.31 -27.24 -19.33
C GLU A 25 -5.63 -28.02 -19.40
N MET A 26 -5.60 -29.35 -19.17
CA MET A 26 -6.78 -30.22 -19.12
C MET A 26 -7.42 -30.29 -17.72
N ASP A 27 -6.99 -29.43 -16.78
CA ASP A 27 -7.50 -29.34 -15.40
C ASP A 27 -7.16 -30.53 -14.49
N GLU A 28 -6.22 -31.40 -14.90
CA GLU A 28 -5.74 -32.53 -14.08
C GLU A 28 -4.77 -32.06 -12.99
N ILE A 29 -4.83 -32.66 -11.80
CA ILE A 29 -3.96 -32.29 -10.67
C ILE A 29 -2.57 -32.91 -10.85
N THR A 30 -1.53 -32.07 -10.84
CA THR A 30 -0.13 -32.49 -11.03
C THR A 30 0.76 -32.26 -9.82
N GLY A 31 0.25 -31.56 -8.81
CA GLY A 31 1.01 -31.21 -7.61
C GLY A 31 0.22 -30.32 -6.68
N ILE A 32 0.89 -29.84 -5.64
CA ILE A 32 0.28 -29.07 -4.56
C ILE A 32 1.34 -28.19 -3.89
N ASP A 33 0.93 -27.05 -3.36
CA ASP A 33 1.76 -26.18 -2.51
C ASP A 33 0.94 -25.68 -1.31
N LEU A 34 1.66 -25.30 -0.25
CA LEU A 34 1.12 -24.84 1.01
C LEU A 34 1.57 -23.40 1.25
N ILE A 35 0.62 -22.46 1.23
CA ILE A 35 0.88 -21.02 1.33
C ILE A 35 0.38 -20.50 2.67
N GLY A 36 1.27 -19.84 3.41
CA GLY A 36 0.92 -19.28 4.72
C GLY A 36 0.58 -20.34 5.77
N ILE A 37 1.08 -21.56 5.60
CA ILE A 37 0.93 -22.65 6.57
C ILE A 37 2.26 -22.84 7.29
N ASP A 38 2.23 -22.69 8.61
CA ASP A 38 3.32 -23.05 9.50
C ASP A 38 3.41 -24.58 9.59
N THR A 39 4.30 -25.18 8.80
CA THR A 39 4.46 -26.64 8.71
C THR A 39 4.92 -27.26 10.01
N ASP A 40 5.63 -26.50 10.86
CA ASP A 40 6.13 -27.00 12.15
C ASP A 40 4.98 -27.22 13.15
N LYS A 41 3.84 -26.56 12.91
CA LYS A 41 2.60 -26.73 13.69
C LYS A 41 1.64 -27.77 13.10
N LEU A 42 1.96 -28.36 11.95
CA LEU A 42 1.12 -29.38 11.35
C LEU A 42 1.38 -30.74 11.99
N GLU A 43 0.43 -31.21 12.78
CA GLU A 43 0.40 -32.59 13.26
C GLU A 43 -0.09 -33.52 12.14
N LEU A 44 0.83 -33.95 11.28
CA LEU A 44 0.57 -34.95 10.23
C LEU A 44 1.14 -36.30 10.66
N ASN A 45 0.42 -37.38 10.37
CA ASN A 45 0.95 -38.72 10.56
C ASN A 45 2.10 -39.00 9.58
N GLU A 46 3.02 -39.88 9.98
CA GLU A 46 4.24 -40.17 9.21
C GLU A 46 3.93 -40.77 7.83
N GLU A 47 2.84 -41.52 7.69
CA GLU A 47 2.37 -42.05 6.40
C GLU A 47 2.00 -40.93 5.41
N LEU A 48 1.29 -39.89 5.87
CA LEU A 48 0.92 -38.76 5.02
C LEU A 48 2.14 -37.91 4.68
N LYS A 49 3.05 -37.67 5.64
CA LYS A 49 4.31 -36.96 5.36
C LYS A 49 5.12 -37.69 4.29
N TYR A 50 5.28 -39.00 4.44
CA TYR A 50 5.98 -39.83 3.46
C TYR A 50 5.30 -39.76 2.08
N SER A 51 3.96 -39.90 2.04
CA SER A 51 3.19 -39.79 0.81
C SER A 51 3.37 -38.43 0.12
N LEU A 52 3.35 -37.33 0.88
CA LEU A 52 3.57 -35.98 0.37
C LEU A 52 4.97 -35.83 -0.24
N VAL A 53 6.01 -36.31 0.45
CA VAL A 53 7.40 -36.26 -0.05
C VAL A 53 7.55 -37.06 -1.35
N CYS A 54 6.97 -38.26 -1.42
CA CYS A 54 6.95 -39.07 -2.65
C CYS A 54 6.24 -38.37 -3.83
N ASN A 55 5.31 -37.45 -3.54
CA ASN A 55 4.62 -36.62 -4.53
C ASN A 55 5.29 -35.25 -4.73
N GLY A 56 6.56 -35.10 -4.33
CA GLY A 56 7.36 -33.89 -4.55
C GLY A 56 7.09 -32.76 -3.56
N ILE A 57 6.36 -33.02 -2.48
CA ILE A 57 5.99 -32.02 -1.48
C ILE A 57 6.82 -32.28 -0.23
N ASN A 58 8.01 -31.68 -0.21
CA ASN A 58 8.83 -31.70 0.98
C ASN A 58 8.31 -30.64 1.97
N LEU A 59 7.81 -31.09 3.13
CA LEU A 59 7.34 -30.23 4.22
C LEU A 59 8.49 -29.56 4.97
N ASP A 60 9.69 -30.16 4.95
CA ASP A 60 10.85 -29.72 5.70
C ASP A 60 11.77 -28.78 4.90
N ALA A 61 11.53 -28.63 3.58
CA ALA A 61 12.32 -27.75 2.73
C ALA A 61 11.99 -26.27 3.01
N PRO A 62 13.00 -25.37 3.05
CA PRO A 62 12.76 -23.94 3.23
C PRO A 62 11.82 -23.39 2.15
N ARG A 63 10.71 -22.78 2.57
CA ARG A 63 9.70 -22.20 1.68
C ARG A 63 9.79 -20.69 1.54
N ALA A 64 11.02 -20.19 1.42
CA ALA A 64 11.24 -18.77 1.16
C ALA A 64 10.52 -18.37 -0.14
N LEU A 65 9.76 -17.27 -0.05
CA LEU A 65 8.95 -16.78 -1.15
C LEU A 65 9.78 -15.83 -2.01
N SER A 66 10.19 -16.29 -3.21
CA SER A 66 10.76 -15.43 -4.25
C SER A 66 9.71 -15.04 -5.30
N HIS A 67 10.02 -14.02 -6.12
CA HIS A 67 9.17 -13.64 -7.24
C HIS A 67 8.99 -14.77 -8.24
N GLU A 68 10.07 -15.46 -8.59
CA GLU A 68 10.05 -16.60 -9.51
C GLU A 68 9.14 -17.70 -8.96
N ARG A 69 9.29 -18.03 -7.67
CA ARG A 69 8.47 -19.04 -7.01
C ARG A 69 6.98 -18.66 -7.00
N ALA A 70 6.62 -17.43 -6.65
CA ALA A 70 5.22 -17.01 -6.69
C ALA A 70 4.64 -17.06 -8.10
N GLN A 71 5.39 -16.60 -9.10
CA GLN A 71 4.95 -16.66 -10.49
C GLN A 71 4.73 -18.09 -10.94
N GLU A 72 5.64 -19.01 -10.59
CA GLU A 72 5.50 -20.44 -10.85
C GLU A 72 4.26 -21.02 -10.18
N ILE A 73 4.03 -20.75 -8.89
CA ILE A 73 2.84 -21.20 -8.16
C ILE A 73 1.56 -20.71 -8.85
N ILE A 74 1.45 -19.41 -9.14
CA ILE A 74 0.25 -18.83 -9.76
C ILE A 74 -0.02 -19.47 -11.12
N ARG A 75 1.03 -19.68 -11.94
CA ARG A 75 0.91 -20.27 -13.28
C ARG A 75 0.53 -21.74 -13.24
N ASN A 76 1.16 -22.52 -12.35
CA ASN A 76 0.86 -23.93 -12.16
C ASN A 76 -0.57 -24.13 -11.65
N VAL A 77 -1.03 -23.30 -10.70
CA VAL A 77 -2.43 -23.31 -10.24
C VAL A 77 -3.39 -22.93 -11.38
N ALA A 78 -2.95 -22.07 -12.29
CA ALA A 78 -3.72 -21.67 -13.45
C ALA A 78 -3.71 -22.66 -14.62
N GLY A 79 -2.89 -23.72 -14.56
CA GLY A 79 -2.74 -24.67 -15.67
C GLY A 79 -1.90 -24.16 -16.82
N LEU A 80 -1.08 -23.11 -16.62
CA LEU A 80 -0.28 -22.49 -17.68
C LEU A 80 1.07 -23.20 -17.83
N GLY A 81 1.41 -23.59 -19.06
CA GLY A 81 2.66 -24.26 -19.38
C GLY A 81 3.90 -23.38 -19.22
N LYS A 82 5.09 -24.02 -19.25
CA LYS A 82 6.38 -23.30 -19.28
C LYS A 82 6.61 -22.55 -20.59
N GLU A 83 5.94 -22.94 -21.67
CA GLU A 83 6.06 -22.32 -23.00
C GLU A 83 5.27 -21.00 -23.12
N ASP A 84 4.25 -20.79 -22.29
CA ASP A 84 3.45 -19.55 -22.25
C ASP A 84 4.18 -18.36 -21.58
N ARG A 85 5.52 -18.38 -21.51
CA ARG A 85 6.37 -17.35 -20.85
C ARG A 85 6.65 -16.16 -21.78
N ASN A 86 5.67 -15.72 -22.54
CA ASN A 86 5.92 -14.78 -23.65
C ASN A 86 5.97 -13.29 -23.26
N GLU A 87 5.86 -12.92 -21.98
CA GLU A 87 6.02 -11.53 -21.55
C GLU A 87 6.96 -11.39 -20.34
N LYS A 88 7.76 -10.31 -20.30
CA LYS A 88 8.50 -9.88 -19.10
C LYS A 88 7.48 -9.56 -18.00
N VAL A 89 7.27 -10.52 -17.09
CA VAL A 89 6.43 -10.33 -15.92
C VAL A 89 7.02 -9.21 -15.05
N ARG A 90 6.15 -8.37 -14.48
CA ARG A 90 6.60 -7.28 -13.59
C ARG A 90 7.19 -7.86 -12.30
N ASN A 91 8.46 -7.60 -12.07
CA ASN A 91 9.14 -8.01 -10.83
C ASN A 91 9.08 -6.94 -9.72
N ASN A 92 8.49 -5.78 -9.97
CA ASN A 92 8.51 -4.65 -9.03
C ASN A 92 7.32 -4.65 -8.05
N TYR A 93 6.59 -5.76 -7.95
CA TYR A 93 5.49 -5.91 -6.99
C TYR A 93 6.03 -6.41 -5.65
N VAL A 94 5.60 -5.80 -4.53
CA VAL A 94 6.00 -6.29 -3.20
C VAL A 94 5.27 -7.58 -2.92
N LEU A 95 6.01 -8.69 -2.97
CA LEU A 95 5.46 -10.00 -2.79
C LEU A 95 5.59 -10.43 -1.32
N THR A 96 4.45 -10.53 -0.65
CA THR A 96 4.33 -11.12 0.68
C THR A 96 3.49 -12.39 0.57
N VAL A 97 3.60 -13.27 1.57
CA VAL A 97 2.73 -14.47 1.66
C VAL A 97 1.26 -14.05 1.63
N ASP A 98 0.91 -12.98 2.35
CA ASP A 98 -0.44 -12.40 2.36
C ASP A 98 -0.91 -11.98 0.95
N ASN A 99 -0.05 -11.27 0.20
CA ASN A 99 -0.38 -10.86 -1.17
C ASN A 99 -0.52 -12.05 -2.11
N LEU A 100 0.34 -13.06 -2.00
CA LEU A 100 0.22 -14.29 -2.79
C LEU A 100 -1.11 -15.00 -2.48
N SER A 101 -1.47 -15.11 -1.19
CA SER A 101 -2.75 -15.69 -0.78
C SER A 101 -3.95 -14.94 -1.37
N LYS A 102 -3.93 -13.60 -1.34
CA LYS A 102 -4.95 -12.75 -1.98
C LYS A 102 -5.04 -13.01 -3.49
N VAL A 103 -3.89 -13.09 -4.17
CA VAL A 103 -3.82 -13.40 -5.62
C VAL A 103 -4.46 -14.75 -5.93
N LEU A 104 -4.11 -15.80 -5.19
CA LEU A 104 -4.60 -17.17 -5.41
C LEU A 104 -6.10 -17.30 -5.13
N VAL A 105 -6.61 -16.63 -4.09
CA VAL A 105 -8.05 -16.62 -3.79
C VAL A 105 -8.82 -15.87 -4.87
N ILE A 106 -8.32 -14.71 -5.31
CA ILE A 106 -8.95 -13.93 -6.39
C ILE A 106 -8.94 -14.73 -7.69
N TYR A 107 -7.83 -15.37 -8.04
CA TYR A 107 -7.76 -16.23 -9.22
C TYR A 107 -8.82 -17.35 -9.17
N ASN A 108 -8.91 -18.08 -8.06
CA ASN A 108 -9.88 -19.16 -7.91
C ASN A 108 -11.33 -18.66 -8.02
N LYS A 109 -11.65 -17.52 -7.38
CA LYS A 109 -12.98 -16.89 -7.55
C LYS A 109 -13.28 -16.62 -9.02
N LEU A 110 -12.31 -16.08 -9.76
CA LEU A 110 -12.48 -15.80 -11.19
C LEU A 110 -12.61 -17.09 -12.03
N LYS A 111 -11.80 -18.11 -11.73
CA LYS A 111 -11.85 -19.43 -12.40
C LYS A 111 -13.26 -20.01 -12.31
N TYR A 112 -13.82 -20.06 -11.12
CA TYR A 112 -15.16 -20.62 -10.86
C TYR A 112 -16.31 -19.63 -11.08
N SER A 113 -16.05 -18.49 -11.74
CA SER A 113 -17.07 -17.47 -12.07
C SER A 113 -17.83 -16.91 -10.87
N LEU A 114 -17.19 -16.87 -9.71
CA LEU A 114 -17.71 -16.23 -8.51
C LEU A 114 -17.57 -14.70 -8.65
N PRO A 115 -18.62 -13.91 -8.35
CA PRO A 115 -18.49 -12.46 -8.38
C PRO A 115 -17.39 -12.01 -7.41
N THR A 116 -16.52 -11.13 -7.89
CA THR A 116 -15.32 -10.74 -7.16
C THR A 116 -15.29 -9.23 -6.97
N ILE A 117 -15.59 -8.78 -5.76
CA ILE A 117 -15.60 -7.35 -5.39
C ILE A 117 -14.48 -7.10 -4.37
N LEU A 118 -13.44 -6.37 -4.76
CA LEU A 118 -12.32 -6.05 -3.89
C LEU A 118 -12.66 -4.82 -3.04
N TYR A 119 -12.80 -4.99 -1.73
CA TYR A 119 -13.21 -3.93 -0.80
C TYR A 119 -12.04 -3.48 0.07
N GLY A 120 -11.78 -2.18 0.15
CA GLY A 120 -10.74 -1.66 1.05
C GLY A 120 -10.37 -0.21 0.75
N ASP A 121 -9.50 0.38 1.56
CA ASP A 121 -9.12 1.79 1.42
C ASP A 121 -8.38 2.09 0.11
N ASN A 122 -8.34 3.37 -0.27
CA ASN A 122 -7.52 3.80 -1.40
C ASN A 122 -6.03 3.54 -1.12
N GLY A 123 -5.31 3.04 -2.12
CA GLY A 123 -3.87 2.84 -2.01
C GLY A 123 -3.41 1.57 -1.27
N VAL A 124 -4.31 0.68 -0.83
CA VAL A 124 -3.96 -0.62 -0.20
C VAL A 124 -3.48 -1.71 -1.16
N GLY A 125 -3.25 -1.38 -2.44
CA GLY A 125 -2.71 -2.33 -3.43
C GLY A 125 -3.73 -3.09 -4.30
N LYS A 126 -5.06 -2.92 -4.12
CA LYS A 126 -6.09 -3.61 -4.93
C LYS A 126 -5.80 -3.66 -6.43
N SER A 127 -5.62 -2.48 -7.04
CA SER A 127 -5.38 -2.36 -8.47
C SER A 127 -4.01 -2.87 -8.91
N GLU A 128 -2.99 -2.75 -8.05
CA GLU A 128 -1.65 -3.27 -8.35
C GLU A 128 -1.62 -4.80 -8.28
N LEU A 129 -2.33 -5.41 -7.32
CA LEU A 129 -2.50 -6.86 -7.23
C LEU A 129 -3.21 -7.41 -8.47
N THR A 130 -4.30 -6.77 -8.92
CA THR A 130 -5.00 -7.20 -10.15
C THR A 130 -4.11 -7.08 -11.39
N LYS A 131 -3.32 -6.00 -11.50
CA LYS A 131 -2.33 -5.85 -12.59
C LYS A 131 -1.25 -6.92 -12.53
N TYR A 132 -0.75 -7.22 -11.33
CA TYR A 132 0.25 -8.28 -11.13
C TYR A 132 -0.30 -9.64 -11.57
N LEU A 133 -1.47 -10.05 -11.06
CA LEU A 133 -2.13 -11.29 -11.47
C LEU A 133 -2.33 -11.36 -12.99
N SER A 134 -2.85 -10.30 -13.60
CA SER A 134 -3.03 -10.21 -15.05
C SER A 134 -1.72 -10.39 -15.82
N SER A 135 -0.63 -9.78 -15.36
CA SER A 135 0.69 -9.92 -15.99
C SER A 135 1.27 -11.33 -15.85
N VAL A 136 1.08 -11.99 -14.71
CA VAL A 136 1.56 -13.37 -14.49
C VAL A 136 0.81 -14.37 -15.38
N LEU A 137 -0.49 -14.14 -15.56
CA LEU A 137 -1.35 -14.99 -16.38
C LEU A 137 -1.31 -14.67 -17.89
N GLY A 138 -0.66 -13.58 -18.31
CA GLY A 138 -0.69 -13.13 -19.71
C GLY A 138 -2.09 -12.70 -20.18
N ILE A 139 -2.98 -12.30 -19.26
CA ILE A 139 -4.36 -11.93 -19.58
C ILE A 139 -4.45 -10.42 -19.74
N LYS A 140 -5.09 -9.94 -20.81
CA LYS A 140 -5.32 -8.51 -21.04
C LYS A 140 -6.28 -7.91 -20.01
N LEU A 141 -5.76 -7.08 -19.11
CA LEU A 141 -6.57 -6.29 -18.18
C LEU A 141 -7.03 -4.97 -18.83
N LYS A 142 -8.34 -4.76 -18.90
CA LYS A 142 -8.94 -3.47 -19.25
C LYS A 142 -9.59 -2.85 -18.02
N ARG A 143 -9.27 -1.59 -17.74
CA ARG A 143 -9.94 -0.81 -16.69
C ARG A 143 -11.11 -0.07 -17.32
N PHE A 144 -12.29 -0.23 -16.74
CA PHE A 144 -13.47 0.54 -17.09
C PHE A 144 -13.95 1.31 -15.86
N VAL A 145 -14.38 2.54 -16.07
CA VAL A 145 -15.16 3.28 -15.08
C VAL A 145 -16.61 2.98 -15.38
N VAL A 146 -17.32 2.40 -14.41
CA VAL A 146 -18.71 1.96 -14.59
C VAL A 146 -19.59 3.21 -14.66
N ASN A 147 -19.80 3.72 -15.87
CA ASN A 147 -20.72 4.82 -16.14
C ASN A 147 -21.93 4.37 -16.97
N GLU A 148 -21.86 3.23 -17.67
CA GLU A 148 -22.93 2.75 -18.57
C GLU A 148 -22.99 1.22 -18.66
N GLY A 149 -24.13 0.69 -19.12
CA GLY A 149 -24.36 -0.75 -19.30
C GLY A 149 -23.52 -1.33 -20.44
N HIS A 150 -22.90 -2.48 -20.20
CA HIS A 150 -22.06 -3.17 -21.18
C HIS A 150 -22.57 -4.58 -21.48
N SER A 151 -22.59 -4.95 -22.76
CA SER A 151 -22.82 -6.34 -23.18
C SER A 151 -21.61 -7.19 -22.79
N THR A 152 -21.83 -8.21 -21.97
CA THR A 152 -20.78 -9.12 -21.49
C THR A 152 -20.68 -10.33 -22.41
N SER A 153 -19.50 -10.61 -22.96
CA SER A 153 -19.22 -11.88 -23.64
C SER A 153 -18.92 -12.99 -22.62
N LYS A 154 -19.14 -14.26 -22.98
CA LYS A 154 -18.93 -15.42 -22.09
C LYS A 154 -17.49 -15.54 -21.55
N ASN A 155 -16.51 -14.92 -22.21
CA ASN A 155 -15.09 -14.98 -21.82
C ASN A 155 -14.65 -13.77 -20.97
N LEU A 156 -15.57 -12.87 -20.61
CA LEU A 156 -15.25 -11.71 -19.78
C LEU A 156 -15.36 -12.07 -18.30
N LYS A 157 -14.27 -11.92 -17.56
CA LYS A 157 -14.26 -11.98 -16.09
C LYS A 157 -14.18 -10.57 -15.53
N ILE A 158 -15.07 -10.24 -14.59
CA ILE A 158 -15.17 -8.89 -14.02
C ILE A 158 -14.69 -8.91 -12.58
N VAL A 159 -13.78 -7.98 -12.26
CA VAL A 159 -13.35 -7.66 -10.90
C VAL A 159 -13.77 -6.23 -10.61
N ALA A 160 -14.63 -6.04 -9.62
CA ALA A 160 -14.99 -4.71 -9.14
C ALA A 160 -14.10 -4.31 -7.97
N SER A 161 -13.89 -3.02 -7.74
CA SER A 161 -13.19 -2.51 -6.55
C SER A 161 -14.00 -1.40 -5.91
N CYS A 162 -14.25 -1.50 -4.61
CA CYS A 162 -15.08 -0.56 -3.87
C CYS A 162 -14.34 -0.02 -2.64
N ASN A 163 -14.63 1.24 -2.29
CA ASN A 163 -14.15 1.86 -1.06
C ASN A 163 -15.07 1.50 0.11
N PRO A 164 -14.54 1.51 1.34
CA PRO A 164 -15.32 1.10 2.49
C PRO A 164 -16.40 2.09 2.89
N TYR A 165 -17.48 1.55 3.43
CA TYR A 165 -18.59 2.30 3.98
C TYR A 165 -18.26 2.71 5.42
N ARG A 166 -17.53 3.82 5.58
CA ARG A 166 -17.00 4.26 6.87
C ARG A 166 -17.44 5.66 7.24
N LEU A 167 -18.11 5.77 8.39
CA LEU A 167 -18.52 7.06 8.97
C LEU A 167 -17.32 7.85 9.43
N ARG A 168 -17.34 9.14 9.11
CA ARG A 168 -16.36 10.11 9.58
C ARG A 168 -16.57 10.34 11.08
N ARG A 169 -15.55 10.01 11.86
CA ARG A 169 -15.53 10.22 13.32
C ARG A 169 -15.04 11.61 13.70
N TYR A 170 -14.09 12.14 12.94
CA TYR A 170 -13.42 13.40 13.25
C TYR A 170 -13.49 14.35 12.05
N ALA A 171 -13.39 15.64 12.30
CA ALA A 171 -13.31 16.68 11.27
C ALA A 171 -12.20 16.38 10.24
N GLY A 172 -11.15 15.68 10.67
CA GLY A 172 -9.92 15.54 9.91
C GLY A 172 -9.21 16.88 9.84
N THR A 173 -9.03 17.53 11.00
CA THR A 173 -8.34 18.80 11.14
C THR A 173 -7.10 18.60 11.96
N ASP A 174 -6.06 19.36 11.64
CA ASP A 174 -4.85 19.40 12.44
C ASP A 174 -4.85 20.50 13.50
N VAL A 175 -6.01 21.11 13.77
CA VAL A 175 -6.16 22.09 14.87
C VAL A 175 -5.99 21.40 16.22
N GLU A 176 -5.25 22.06 17.13
CA GLU A 176 -5.15 21.64 18.53
C GLU A 176 -6.51 21.73 19.21
N GLN A 177 -7.11 20.56 19.44
CA GLN A 177 -8.20 20.42 20.37
C GLN A 177 -7.81 19.32 21.35
N PRO A 178 -8.03 19.50 22.65
CA PRO A 178 -7.89 18.43 23.64
C PRO A 178 -8.55 17.15 23.11
N SER A 179 -7.99 15.98 23.38
CA SER A 179 -8.55 14.70 22.92
C SER A 179 -10.01 14.50 23.36
N SER A 180 -10.42 15.12 24.47
CA SER A 180 -11.80 15.19 24.98
C SER A 180 -12.70 16.24 24.29
N GLN A 181 -12.12 17.21 23.57
CA GLN A 181 -12.80 18.29 22.86
C GLN A 181 -12.73 18.17 21.32
N LYS A 182 -11.88 17.29 20.76
CA LYS A 182 -11.95 16.95 19.33
C LYS A 182 -13.37 16.48 19.03
N LEU A 183 -14.14 17.32 18.34
CA LEU A 183 -15.56 17.11 18.11
C LEU A 183 -15.76 15.73 17.49
N ASP A 184 -16.35 14.81 18.24
CA ASP A 184 -16.77 13.51 17.76
C ASP A 184 -17.97 13.73 16.84
N ILE A 185 -17.67 14.15 15.61
CA ILE A 185 -18.67 14.48 14.58
C ILE A 185 -19.51 13.23 14.29
N LEU A 186 -19.08 12.02 14.63
CA LEU A 186 -19.93 10.84 14.55
C LEU A 186 -21.27 11.07 15.27
N LYS A 187 -21.24 11.62 16.49
CA LYS A 187 -22.47 11.84 17.28
C LYS A 187 -23.38 12.87 16.62
N GLU A 188 -22.81 13.94 16.09
CA GLU A 188 -23.55 14.97 15.38
C GLU A 188 -24.12 14.44 14.05
N ASN A 189 -23.30 13.74 13.27
CA ASN A 189 -23.70 13.06 12.04
C ASN A 189 -24.86 12.10 12.32
N LEU A 190 -24.75 11.24 13.33
CA LEU A 190 -25.83 10.31 13.69
C LEU A 190 -27.11 11.03 14.11
N ARG A 191 -27.02 12.13 14.88
CA ARG A 191 -28.18 12.95 15.24
C ARG A 191 -28.82 13.61 14.02
N ASN A 192 -28.02 14.14 13.11
CA ASN A 192 -28.52 14.78 11.88
C ASN A 192 -29.20 13.76 10.96
N LEU A 193 -28.65 12.54 10.88
CA LEU A 193 -29.22 11.44 10.11
C LEU A 193 -30.51 10.85 10.71
N GLN A 194 -30.68 10.96 12.03
CA GLN A 194 -31.94 10.60 12.68
C GLN A 194 -33.05 11.64 12.43
N LYS A 195 -32.67 12.89 12.15
CA LYS A 195 -33.62 13.99 11.84
C LYS A 195 -34.06 13.98 10.37
N THR A 196 -33.23 13.48 9.45
CA THR A 196 -33.65 13.23 8.08
C THR A 196 -34.55 11.99 8.07
N THR A 197 -35.56 11.95 7.20
CA THR A 197 -36.60 10.91 7.14
C THR A 197 -36.10 9.53 6.65
N GLY A 198 -34.85 9.17 6.96
CA GLY A 198 -34.23 7.87 6.67
C GLY A 198 -33.82 7.66 5.22
N LEU A 199 -34.04 8.63 4.32
CA LEU A 199 -33.89 8.45 2.87
C LEU A 199 -32.99 9.49 2.18
N ASP A 200 -32.45 10.48 2.91
CA ASP A 200 -31.52 11.44 2.31
C ASP A 200 -30.11 10.85 2.17
N ILE A 201 -29.92 10.14 1.05
CA ILE A 201 -28.65 9.53 0.67
C ILE A 201 -27.55 10.59 0.51
N GLN A 202 -27.88 11.83 0.15
CA GLN A 202 -26.88 12.89 -0.01
C GLN A 202 -26.37 13.38 1.34
N ALA A 203 -27.26 13.66 2.30
CA ALA A 203 -26.87 13.99 3.67
C ALA A 203 -26.04 12.86 4.29
N PHE A 204 -26.43 11.60 4.06
CA PHE A 204 -25.69 10.44 4.53
C PHE A 204 -24.31 10.31 3.92
N ALA A 205 -24.16 10.54 2.62
CA ALA A 205 -22.87 10.50 1.94
C ALA A 205 -21.88 11.56 2.45
N GLN A 206 -22.37 12.70 2.95
CA GLN A 206 -21.51 13.75 3.55
C GLN A 206 -20.91 13.34 4.90
N CYS A 207 -21.59 12.46 5.65
CA CYS A 207 -21.10 11.92 6.91
C CYS A 207 -20.00 10.85 6.73
N LEU A 208 -19.67 10.47 5.50
CA LEU A 208 -18.70 9.41 5.21
C LEU A 208 -17.30 9.94 4.94
N VAL A 209 -16.31 9.09 5.22
CA VAL A 209 -14.93 9.31 4.80
C VAL A 209 -14.83 9.22 3.28
N TYR A 210 -15.52 8.25 2.69
CA TYR A 210 -15.62 8.07 1.24
C TYR A 210 -17.03 8.40 0.77
N LYS A 211 -17.14 9.20 -0.28
CA LYS A 211 -18.42 9.45 -0.95
C LYS A 211 -18.81 8.21 -1.76
N VAL A 212 -19.53 7.29 -1.11
CA VAL A 212 -19.96 6.00 -1.68
C VAL A 212 -21.42 5.73 -1.41
N TYR A 213 -22.05 5.00 -2.33
CA TYR A 213 -23.37 4.41 -2.13
C TYR A 213 -23.24 3.06 -1.42
N PRO A 214 -24.27 2.63 -0.66
CA PRO A 214 -24.28 1.30 -0.05
C PRO A 214 -24.27 0.21 -1.13
N LEU A 215 -23.55 -0.87 -0.86
CA LEU A 215 -23.57 -2.05 -1.73
C LEU A 215 -24.93 -2.76 -1.63
N PRO A 216 -25.50 -3.25 -2.74
CA PRO A 216 -26.65 -4.15 -2.73
C PRO A 216 -26.38 -5.37 -1.84
N VAL A 217 -27.40 -5.79 -1.07
CA VAL A 217 -27.26 -6.92 -0.12
C VAL A 217 -26.81 -8.20 -0.82
N SER A 218 -27.27 -8.45 -2.04
CA SER A 218 -26.89 -9.60 -2.86
C SER A 218 -25.41 -9.66 -3.23
N LEU A 219 -24.69 -8.54 -3.14
CA LEU A 219 -23.26 -8.47 -3.45
C LEU A 219 -22.36 -8.61 -2.23
N LEU A 220 -22.92 -8.60 -1.00
CA LEU A 220 -22.13 -8.62 0.23
C LEU A 220 -21.30 -9.90 0.37
N ASP A 221 -21.86 -11.05 0.02
CA ASP A 221 -21.16 -12.35 0.10
C ASP A 221 -20.04 -12.48 -0.95
N SER A 222 -20.07 -11.63 -1.98
CA SER A 222 -19.04 -11.57 -3.03
C SER A 222 -17.87 -10.63 -2.68
N VAL A 223 -17.98 -9.91 -1.55
CA VAL A 223 -16.95 -8.97 -1.11
C VAL A 223 -15.72 -9.71 -0.60
N PHE A 224 -14.58 -9.34 -1.14
CA PHE A 224 -13.26 -9.73 -0.67
C PHE A 224 -12.59 -8.52 -0.02
N SER A 225 -12.46 -8.52 1.30
CA SER A 225 -11.84 -7.43 2.05
C SER A 225 -10.32 -7.48 1.91
N PHE A 226 -9.69 -6.40 1.45
CA PHE A 226 -8.23 -6.26 1.38
C PHE A 226 -7.59 -5.85 2.69
N GLY A 227 -8.40 -5.45 3.67
CA GLY A 227 -7.92 -4.89 4.93
C GLY A 227 -7.29 -3.50 4.78
N SER A 228 -6.34 -3.22 5.65
CA SER A 228 -5.59 -1.98 5.82
C SER A 228 -4.10 -2.26 5.83
N LEU A 229 -3.32 -1.38 5.21
CA LEU A 229 -1.88 -1.56 5.16
C LEU A 229 -1.28 -1.53 6.58
N LYS A 230 -0.72 -2.65 7.05
CA LYS A 230 0.00 -2.74 8.33
C LYS A 230 1.28 -1.93 8.27
N SER A 231 1.68 -1.34 9.39
CA SER A 231 2.88 -0.48 9.53
C SER A 231 4.17 -1.16 9.06
N ASP A 232 4.34 -2.40 9.49
CA ASP A 232 5.49 -3.28 9.24
C ASP A 232 5.61 -3.65 7.76
N ILE A 233 4.48 -3.71 7.05
CA ILE A 233 4.46 -3.95 5.60
C ILE A 233 4.57 -2.62 4.83
N GLU A 234 4.09 -1.52 5.38
CA GLU A 234 4.12 -0.20 4.72
C GLU A 234 5.55 0.26 4.41
N GLN A 235 6.48 0.10 5.34
CA GLN A 235 7.89 0.42 5.11
C GLN A 235 8.46 -0.37 3.91
N LEU A 236 8.12 -1.68 3.78
CA LEU A 236 8.53 -2.49 2.64
C LEU A 236 7.99 -1.93 1.31
N TYR A 237 6.74 -1.46 1.30
CA TYR A 237 6.17 -0.80 0.12
C TYR A 237 6.84 0.53 -0.18
N ILE A 238 7.12 1.35 0.83
CA ILE A 238 7.81 2.64 0.64
C ILE A 238 9.20 2.36 0.03
N ARG A 239 9.97 1.44 0.62
CA ARG A 239 11.31 1.03 0.15
C ARG A 239 11.26 0.54 -1.30
N ALA A 240 10.31 -0.32 -1.63
CA ALA A 240 10.16 -0.87 -2.99
C ALA A 240 9.76 0.20 -4.03
N ILE A 241 8.83 1.10 -3.70
CA ILE A 241 8.46 2.22 -4.59
C ILE A 241 9.67 3.14 -4.78
N LEU A 242 10.42 3.42 -3.71
CA LEU A 242 11.60 4.27 -3.77
C LEU A 242 12.69 3.71 -4.67
N LEU A 243 13.04 2.43 -4.50
CA LEU A 243 14.00 1.72 -5.37
C LEU A 243 13.55 1.73 -6.83
N MET A 244 12.27 1.42 -7.07
CA MET A 244 11.69 1.39 -8.42
C MET A 244 11.76 2.75 -9.11
N GLU A 245 11.42 3.83 -8.41
CA GLU A 245 11.35 5.16 -9.02
C GLU A 245 12.73 5.80 -9.18
N ILE A 246 13.69 5.53 -8.29
CA ILE A 246 15.06 6.06 -8.40
C ILE A 246 15.88 5.27 -9.43
N ASN A 247 15.54 3.99 -9.67
CA ASN A 247 16.19 3.14 -10.67
C ASN A 247 17.72 3.05 -10.46
N GLN A 248 18.14 2.94 -9.20
CA GLN A 248 19.53 2.68 -8.81
C GLN A 248 19.60 1.46 -7.90
N GLU A 249 20.73 0.75 -7.96
CA GLU A 249 20.98 -0.41 -7.12
C GLU A 249 21.13 -0.02 -5.64
N ASP A 250 20.58 -0.86 -4.78
CA ASP A 250 20.70 -0.76 -3.33
C ASP A 250 22.05 -1.36 -2.91
N ASN A 251 23.10 -0.55 -3.01
CA ASN A 251 24.45 -0.94 -2.61
C ASN A 251 24.81 -0.32 -1.26
N THR A 252 25.95 -0.72 -0.69
CA THR A 252 26.37 -0.27 0.65
C THR A 252 26.44 1.26 0.80
N ARG A 253 26.67 2.01 -0.29
CA ARG A 253 26.71 3.49 -0.27
C ARG A 253 25.32 4.11 -0.30
N SER A 254 24.44 3.64 -1.18
CA SER A 254 23.08 4.16 -1.34
C SER A 254 22.09 3.64 -0.28
N ALA A 255 22.40 2.53 0.39
CA ALA A 255 21.54 1.88 1.38
C ALA A 255 21.11 2.84 2.51
N ARG A 256 22.05 3.62 3.05
CA ARG A 256 21.75 4.59 4.10
C ARG A 256 20.79 5.68 3.65
N PHE A 257 20.96 6.20 2.43
CA PHE A 257 20.00 7.11 1.82
C PHE A 257 18.62 6.50 1.70
N PHE A 258 18.53 5.27 1.17
CA PHE A 258 17.24 4.63 0.97
C PHE A 258 16.54 4.30 2.30
N ASP A 259 17.28 3.85 3.31
CA ASP A 259 16.75 3.58 4.65
C ASP A 259 16.26 4.86 5.32
N CYS A 260 17.08 5.92 5.29
CA CYS A 260 16.75 7.24 5.82
C CYS A 260 15.49 7.81 5.15
N PHE A 261 15.44 7.83 3.81
CA PHE A 261 14.30 8.42 3.12
C PHE A 261 13.02 7.58 3.26
N THR A 262 13.15 6.25 3.31
CA THR A 262 12.02 5.35 3.61
C THR A 262 11.42 5.67 4.97
N GLU A 263 12.26 5.81 5.99
CA GLU A 263 11.81 6.07 7.35
C GLU A 263 11.22 7.48 7.50
N LEU A 264 11.83 8.49 6.89
CA LEU A 264 11.28 9.85 6.87
C LEU A 264 9.89 9.91 6.22
N ILE A 265 9.67 9.19 5.11
CA ILE A 265 8.36 9.08 4.48
C ILE A 265 7.38 8.34 5.41
N PHE A 266 7.82 7.26 6.06
CA PHE A 266 6.99 6.47 6.98
C PHE A 266 6.55 7.29 8.20
N ILE A 267 7.48 7.97 8.87
CA ILE A 267 7.22 8.92 9.96
C ILE A 267 6.23 9.98 9.49
N SER A 268 6.43 10.55 8.31
CA SER A 268 5.53 11.57 7.76
C SER A 268 4.11 11.05 7.53
N GLN A 269 3.97 9.84 6.98
CA GLN A 269 2.68 9.19 6.79
C GLN A 269 1.98 8.97 8.15
N ASN A 270 2.71 8.44 9.13
CA ASN A 270 2.22 8.17 10.47
C ASN A 270 1.76 9.45 11.17
N PHE A 271 2.57 10.52 11.09
CA PHE A 271 2.25 11.84 11.65
C PHE A 271 0.91 12.36 11.11
N ILE A 272 0.73 12.37 9.77
CA ILE A 272 -0.52 12.85 9.18
C ILE A 272 -1.71 12.01 9.64
N ARG A 273 -1.58 10.67 9.73
CA ARG A 273 -2.67 9.82 10.25
C ARG A 273 -3.01 10.12 11.70
N LYS A 274 -2.01 10.33 12.56
CA LYS A 274 -2.21 10.68 13.98
C LYS A 274 -2.95 12.01 14.12
N VAL A 275 -2.48 13.02 13.40
CA VAL A 275 -3.02 14.39 13.46
C VAL A 275 -4.47 14.44 12.96
N TYR A 276 -4.72 13.88 11.78
CA TYR A 276 -6.06 13.84 11.17
C TYR A 276 -6.98 12.77 11.78
N MET A 277 -6.45 11.88 12.64
CA MET A 277 -7.14 10.74 13.25
C MET A 277 -7.86 9.85 12.23
N GLU A 278 -7.26 9.70 11.06
CA GLU A 278 -7.87 9.04 9.92
C GLU A 278 -6.80 8.30 9.11
N ARG A 279 -6.84 6.97 9.13
CA ARG A 279 -5.86 6.12 8.44
C ARG A 279 -5.78 6.35 6.92
N SER A 280 -6.90 6.73 6.31
CA SER A 280 -7.00 7.03 4.88
C SER A 280 -6.56 8.46 4.51
N ALA A 281 -6.14 9.27 5.50
CA ALA A 281 -5.64 10.61 5.23
C ALA A 281 -4.45 10.57 4.25
N VAL A 282 -3.61 9.55 4.32
CA VAL A 282 -2.45 9.35 3.45
C VAL A 282 -2.29 7.89 3.08
N ASN A 283 -1.74 7.63 1.90
CA ASN A 283 -1.56 6.28 1.35
C ASN A 283 -0.33 6.20 0.40
N LEU A 284 -0.11 5.04 -0.21
CA LEU A 284 1.03 4.78 -1.11
C LEU A 284 1.09 5.69 -2.36
N ARG A 285 -0.02 6.37 -2.73
CA ARG A 285 0.03 7.38 -3.79
C ARG A 285 0.77 8.64 -3.34
N ASP A 286 0.62 9.03 -2.08
CA ASP A 286 1.33 10.17 -1.49
C ASP A 286 2.83 9.86 -1.36
N VAL A 287 3.18 8.61 -1.04
CA VAL A 287 4.56 8.08 -1.08
C VAL A 287 5.17 8.27 -2.48
N LYS A 288 4.51 7.73 -3.51
CA LYS A 288 4.98 7.87 -4.90
C LYS A 288 5.09 9.34 -5.34
N ARG A 289 4.15 10.19 -4.94
CA ARG A 289 4.21 11.63 -5.19
C ARG A 289 5.41 12.28 -4.51
N CYS A 290 5.69 11.94 -3.26
CA CYS A 290 6.85 12.43 -2.51
C CYS A 290 8.15 12.06 -3.20
N ILE A 291 8.29 10.80 -3.63
CA ILE A 291 9.49 10.32 -4.31
C ILE A 291 9.67 11.01 -5.66
N ASN A 292 8.59 11.21 -6.43
CA ASN A 292 8.65 11.95 -7.69
C ASN A 292 9.06 13.41 -7.49
N LEU A 293 8.54 14.08 -6.45
CA LEU A 293 8.95 15.44 -6.11
C LEU A 293 10.42 15.49 -5.69
N PHE A 294 10.89 14.53 -4.90
CA PHE A 294 12.31 14.41 -4.58
C PHE A 294 13.17 14.34 -5.84
N LYS A 295 12.81 13.48 -6.82
CA LYS A 295 13.54 13.39 -8.10
C LYS A 295 13.59 14.74 -8.81
N SER A 296 12.46 15.44 -8.89
CA SER A 296 12.38 16.76 -9.53
C SER A 296 13.21 17.82 -8.80
N PHE A 297 13.17 17.86 -7.46
CA PHE A 297 13.97 18.79 -6.67
C PHE A 297 15.46 18.49 -6.78
N TYR A 298 15.86 17.22 -6.72
CA TYR A 298 17.24 16.80 -6.92
C TYR A 298 17.77 17.25 -8.28
N GLN A 299 17.04 16.95 -9.35
CA GLN A 299 17.43 17.36 -10.70
C GLN A 299 17.54 18.88 -10.85
N SER A 300 16.60 19.63 -10.25
CA SER A 300 16.65 21.09 -10.27
C SER A 300 17.87 21.63 -9.52
N LEU A 301 18.13 21.13 -8.31
CA LEU A 301 19.24 21.58 -7.47
C LEU A 301 20.61 21.17 -8.05
N ALA A 302 20.75 19.95 -8.56
CA ALA A 302 21.96 19.50 -9.24
C ALA A 302 22.29 20.42 -10.43
N LYS A 303 21.30 20.71 -11.28
CA LYS A 303 21.45 21.63 -12.41
C LYS A 303 21.86 23.04 -11.99
N ARG A 304 21.25 23.59 -10.92
CA ARG A 304 21.61 24.93 -10.39
C ARG A 304 23.04 24.99 -9.83
N ASN A 305 23.59 23.85 -9.41
CA ASN A 305 24.94 23.73 -8.85
C ASN A 305 25.96 23.17 -9.86
N SER A 306 25.62 23.11 -11.15
CA SER A 306 26.51 22.59 -12.22
C SER A 306 27.01 21.16 -11.98
N LEU A 307 26.18 20.33 -11.35
CA LEU A 307 26.44 18.90 -11.14
C LEU A 307 25.63 18.06 -12.14
N ASP A 308 26.16 16.88 -12.47
CA ASP A 308 25.47 15.93 -13.32
C ASP A 308 24.13 15.50 -12.71
N SER A 309 23.16 15.22 -13.58
CA SER A 309 21.80 14.83 -13.17
C SER A 309 21.70 13.41 -12.60
N GLU A 310 22.81 12.66 -12.60
CA GLU A 310 22.87 11.34 -12.00
C GLU A 310 22.81 11.43 -10.47
N PHE A 311 22.13 10.47 -9.83
CA PHE A 311 21.96 10.52 -8.38
C PHE A 311 23.28 10.19 -7.67
N TYR A 312 23.82 11.15 -6.93
CA TYR A 312 24.84 10.91 -5.92
C TYR A 312 24.15 10.65 -4.59
N LEU A 313 23.74 9.39 -4.38
CA LEU A 313 22.93 8.95 -3.24
C LEU A 313 23.74 8.83 -1.95
N ASP A 314 24.12 9.98 -1.40
CA ASP A 314 24.70 10.11 -0.06
C ASP A 314 23.77 10.99 0.78
N GLU A 315 23.22 10.46 1.86
CA GLU A 315 22.32 11.19 2.75
C GLU A 315 22.99 12.40 3.41
N SER A 316 24.33 12.44 3.46
CA SER A 316 25.10 13.56 3.99
C SER A 316 25.20 14.74 3.01
N ASN A 317 24.98 14.48 1.71
CA ASN A 317 25.08 15.46 0.62
C ASN A 317 24.00 16.55 0.75
N PHE A 318 24.43 17.81 0.61
CA PHE A 318 23.57 18.98 0.73
C PHE A 318 22.37 18.95 -0.23
N ILE A 319 22.57 18.52 -1.48
CA ILE A 319 21.51 18.47 -2.50
C ILE A 319 20.51 17.38 -2.16
N ILE A 320 20.96 16.19 -1.75
CA ILE A 320 20.09 15.09 -1.34
C ILE A 320 19.22 15.51 -0.14
N LYS A 321 19.84 16.04 0.92
CA LYS A 321 19.14 16.52 2.11
C LYS A 321 18.05 17.53 1.77
N ASN A 322 18.40 18.58 1.03
CA ASN A 322 17.44 19.62 0.67
C ASN A 322 16.33 19.09 -0.23
N SER A 323 16.64 18.17 -1.17
CA SER A 323 15.63 17.55 -2.02
C SER A 323 14.63 16.72 -1.21
N ILE A 324 15.10 15.97 -0.21
CA ILE A 324 14.25 15.23 0.72
C ILE A 324 13.35 16.20 1.49
N LEU A 325 13.92 17.24 2.11
CA LEU A 325 13.16 18.20 2.91
C LEU A 325 12.13 18.96 2.07
N LEU A 326 12.46 19.36 0.84
CA LEU A 326 11.51 20.00 -0.08
C LEU A 326 10.38 19.05 -0.49
N ALA A 327 10.67 17.78 -0.72
CA ALA A 327 9.67 16.77 -1.05
C ALA A 327 8.72 16.49 0.13
N LEU A 328 9.26 16.28 1.34
CA LEU A 328 8.48 16.09 2.56
C LEU A 328 7.65 17.34 2.88
N GLY A 329 8.25 18.51 2.71
CA GLY A 329 7.61 19.80 2.86
C GLY A 329 6.36 19.92 1.98
N SER A 330 6.55 19.65 0.69
CA SER A 330 5.50 19.74 -0.34
C SER A 330 4.40 18.70 -0.20
N CYS A 331 4.71 17.49 0.29
CA CYS A 331 3.75 16.40 0.41
C CYS A 331 3.00 16.38 1.76
N TYR A 332 3.67 16.73 2.85
CA TYR A 332 3.16 16.50 4.20
C TYR A 332 3.07 17.79 5.02
N TYR A 333 4.15 18.58 5.09
CA TYR A 333 4.19 19.78 5.93
C TYR A 333 3.15 20.82 5.54
N TYR A 334 3.09 21.21 4.25
CA TYR A 334 2.14 22.25 3.80
C TYR A 334 0.68 21.81 3.84
N ARG A 335 0.42 20.51 4.02
CA ARG A 335 -0.92 19.99 4.27
C ARG A 335 -1.42 20.32 5.68
N LEU A 336 -0.51 20.60 6.60
CA LEU A 336 -0.84 21.02 7.96
C LEU A 336 -1.14 22.53 7.98
N THR A 337 -2.11 22.94 8.78
CA THR A 337 -2.47 24.33 9.08
C THR A 337 -1.95 24.81 10.45
N ALA A 338 -1.80 23.92 11.44
CA ALA A 338 -1.41 24.26 12.81
C ALA A 338 -0.26 23.39 13.37
N ARG A 339 -0.22 22.08 13.09
CA ARG A 339 0.75 21.13 13.72
C ARG A 339 2.07 21.02 12.98
N ARG A 340 2.50 22.11 12.35
CA ARG A 340 3.71 22.17 11.52
C ARG A 340 4.99 22.04 12.34
N GLU A 341 5.02 22.64 13.52
CA GLU A 341 6.19 22.60 14.42
C GLU A 341 6.41 21.18 14.97
N ASP A 342 5.35 20.53 15.46
CA ASP A 342 5.37 19.12 15.86
C ASP A 342 5.90 18.19 14.76
N PHE A 343 5.49 18.43 13.51
CA PHE A 343 5.99 17.64 12.37
C PHE A 343 7.48 17.81 12.18
N VAL A 344 7.99 19.04 12.27
CA VAL A 344 9.42 19.34 12.16
C VAL A 344 10.17 18.62 13.28
N ILE A 345 9.69 18.69 14.53
CA ILE A 345 10.30 18.01 15.67
C ILE A 345 10.41 16.50 15.43
N GLU A 346 9.33 15.83 14.99
CA GLU A 346 9.35 14.37 14.75
C GLU A 346 10.35 13.96 13.65
N ILE A 347 10.54 14.82 12.63
CA ILE A 347 11.55 14.62 11.57
C ILE A 347 12.97 14.88 12.08
N GLU A 348 13.17 15.93 12.88
CA GLU A 348 14.46 16.30 13.44
C GLU A 348 14.97 15.25 14.44
N ASP A 349 14.10 14.77 15.33
CA ASP A 349 14.43 13.72 16.29
C ASP A 349 14.96 12.46 15.59
N TYR A 350 14.32 12.07 14.48
CA TYR A 350 14.80 10.95 13.67
C TYR A 350 16.19 11.24 13.09
N LEU A 351 16.38 12.39 12.42
CA LEU A 351 17.65 12.75 11.78
C LEU A 351 18.82 12.88 12.77
N LEU A 352 18.54 13.33 14.00
CA LEU A 352 19.52 13.42 15.09
C LEU A 352 19.84 12.04 15.67
N SER A 353 18.83 11.18 15.83
CA SER A 353 19.06 9.81 16.32
C SER A 353 19.82 8.94 15.32
N SER A 354 19.63 9.18 14.02
CA SER A 354 20.29 8.44 12.94
C SER A 354 21.72 8.90 12.66
N ASN A 355 22.07 10.16 13.02
CA ASN A 355 23.40 10.75 12.80
C ASN A 355 24.06 11.17 14.12
N LYS A 356 25.08 10.43 14.57
CA LYS A 356 25.93 10.83 15.72
C LYS A 356 26.90 11.98 15.40
N SER A 357 26.46 13.05 14.73
CA SER A 357 27.32 14.15 14.30
C SER A 357 26.72 15.52 14.62
N SER A 358 27.43 16.27 15.47
CA SER A 358 27.10 17.60 16.03
C SER A 358 26.97 18.76 15.04
N THR A 359 27.00 18.49 13.73
CA THR A 359 26.97 19.49 12.65
C THR A 359 25.56 19.93 12.24
N TYR A 360 24.50 19.35 12.81
CA TYR A 360 23.10 19.68 12.47
C TYR A 360 22.56 20.92 13.22
N LEU A 361 23.06 21.18 14.43
CA LEU A 361 22.49 22.18 15.35
C LEU A 361 22.74 23.64 14.90
N SER A 362 23.78 23.90 14.11
CA SER A 362 24.12 25.23 13.60
C SER A 362 23.33 25.64 12.36
N TYR A 363 22.88 24.66 11.55
CA TYR A 363 22.06 24.91 10.36
C TYR A 363 20.56 25.03 10.68
N GLN A 364 20.07 24.30 11.69
CA GLN A 364 18.67 24.36 12.18
C GLN A 364 18.27 25.76 12.66
N LYS A 365 19.16 26.47 13.37
CA LYS A 365 18.87 27.85 13.80
C LYS A 365 18.75 28.83 12.63
N ALA A 366 19.47 28.64 11.52
CA ALA A 366 19.42 29.57 10.39
C ALA A 366 18.16 29.39 9.52
N ILE A 367 17.70 28.15 9.35
CA ILE A 367 16.54 27.81 8.51
C ILE A 367 15.20 28.07 9.22
N LEU A 368 15.16 27.93 10.55
CA LEU A 368 13.89 28.01 11.31
C LEU A 368 13.72 29.27 12.18
N SER A 369 14.79 30.01 12.54
CA SER A 369 14.65 31.28 13.28
C SER A 369 14.32 32.49 12.40
N THR A 370 14.30 32.32 11.08
CA THR A 370 13.92 33.37 10.16
C THR A 370 12.43 33.28 9.83
N HIS A 371 11.63 34.07 10.55
CA HIS A 371 10.32 34.54 10.07
C HIS A 371 10.37 35.16 8.64
N SER A 372 11.57 35.37 8.07
CA SER A 372 11.82 35.79 6.69
C SER A 372 11.88 34.65 5.64
N MET A 373 11.76 33.38 6.03
CA MET A 373 11.47 32.24 5.13
C MET A 373 10.05 32.27 4.53
N ARG A 374 9.38 33.43 4.57
CA ARG A 374 8.27 33.71 3.65
C ARG A 374 8.74 33.96 2.22
N ASN A 375 10.03 34.26 1.94
CA ASN A 375 10.40 34.72 0.58
C ASN A 375 11.80 34.39 0.01
N SER A 376 12.75 33.73 0.69
CA SER A 376 14.13 33.64 0.12
C SER A 376 14.60 32.24 -0.31
N VAL A 377 14.54 31.18 0.49
CA VAL A 377 15.10 29.87 0.05
C VAL A 377 14.10 29.09 -0.83
N PHE A 378 12.81 29.19 -0.52
CA PHE A 378 11.74 28.53 -1.27
C PHE A 378 11.49 29.15 -2.66
N ILE A 379 11.81 30.45 -2.84
CA ILE A 379 11.69 31.17 -4.12
C ILE A 379 13.01 31.12 -4.92
N GLN A 380 14.18 31.00 -4.28
CA GLN A 380 15.44 30.80 -5.01
C GLN A 380 15.62 29.39 -5.60
N CYS A 381 14.73 28.45 -5.26
CA CYS A 381 14.66 27.10 -5.85
C CYS A 381 13.53 26.93 -6.89
N ILE A 382 12.74 27.98 -7.15
CA ILE A 382 12.01 28.17 -8.43
C ILE A 382 12.91 28.98 -9.34
#